data_AF-T0P9Y0-F1
#
_entry.id   AF-T0P9Y0-F1
#
_cell.length_a   1.000
_cell.length_b   1.000
_cell.length_c   1.000
_cell.angle_alpha   90.00
_cell.angle_beta   90.00
_cell.angle_gamma   90.00
#
_symmetry.space_group_name_H-M   'P 1'
#
loop_
_entity.id
_entity.type
_entity.pdbx_description
1 polymer ?
#
loop_
_entity_poly.entity_id
_entity_poly.type
_entity_poly.pdbx_seq_one_letter_code
_entity_poly.pdbx_strand_id
1 'polypeptide(L)'
;MEGFTMDNVIILLVALGLLILAIKFVKGIIKTIISLVLILTLGVSAYNIFIAKKPITYEINRYKTDFAYVKAMKNLTSEASKAIEEIKENKSVNENVSKLMEIKEKAEKVEHSEEATFIHNKYMNGFEAVIAGAKGYEAAKGAQAQVAKLDQLSKELNVSFMDVILSKK
;
A
#
# COMPACT_ATOMS: atom_id res chain seq x y z
N MET A 1 -50.25 -3.72 7.80
CA MET A 1 -49.14 -2.92 7.25
C MET A 1 -48.70 -1.95 8.33
N GLU A 2 -47.87 -2.40 9.28
CA GLU A 2 -47.42 -1.61 10.45
C GLU A 2 -45.92 -1.26 10.34
N GLY A 3 -45.50 -0.77 9.19
CA GLY A 3 -44.10 -0.38 8.95
C GLY A 3 -43.87 1.12 8.74
N PHE A 4 -44.96 1.87 8.47
CA PHE A 4 -44.91 3.28 8.08
C PHE A 4 -45.59 4.14 9.15
N THR A 5 -44.86 4.41 10.23
CA THR A 5 -45.23 5.48 11.19
C THR A 5 -44.48 6.76 10.83
N MET A 6 -45.06 7.92 11.16
CA MET A 6 -44.41 9.23 10.97
C MET A 6 -43.02 9.30 11.60
N ASP A 7 -42.84 8.65 12.76
CA ASP A 7 -41.56 8.58 13.45
C ASP A 7 -40.51 7.82 12.64
N ASN A 8 -40.88 6.72 11.98
CA ASN A 8 -39.98 5.98 11.10
C ASN A 8 -39.57 6.81 9.87
N VAL A 9 -40.49 7.63 9.34
CA VAL A 9 -40.20 8.55 8.22
C VAL A 9 -39.24 9.66 8.65
N ILE A 10 -39.43 10.22 9.84
CA ILE A 10 -38.54 11.25 10.41
C ILE A 10 -37.14 10.69 10.66
N ILE A 11 -37.03 9.49 11.25
CA ILE A 11 -35.74 8.82 11.50
C ILE A 11 -35.02 8.52 10.17
N LEU A 12 -35.74 8.07 9.14
CA LEU A 12 -35.18 7.83 7.81
C LEU A 12 -34.62 9.13 7.19
N LEU A 13 -35.35 10.25 7.31
CA LEU A 13 -34.90 11.55 6.81
C LEU A 13 -33.66 12.06 7.55
N VAL A 14 -33.59 11.87 8.87
CA VAL A 14 -32.41 12.21 9.67
C VAL A 14 -31.20 11.35 9.26
N ALA A 15 -31.40 10.04 9.07
CA ALA A 15 -30.35 9.13 8.63
C ALA A 15 -29.81 9.51 7.23
N LEU A 16 -30.69 9.87 6.29
CA LEU A 16 -30.31 10.38 4.97
C LEU A 16 -29.54 11.72 5.08
N GLY A 17 -29.97 12.61 5.96
CA GLY A 17 -29.27 13.87 6.25
C GLY A 17 -27.84 13.65 6.76
N LEU A 18 -27.67 12.73 7.72
CA LEU A 18 -26.35 12.34 8.24
C LEU A 18 -25.48 11.68 7.16
N LEU A 19 -26.05 10.83 6.31
CA LEU A 19 -25.33 10.21 5.19
C LEU A 19 -24.80 11.27 4.21
N ILE A 20 -25.62 12.27 3.86
CA ILE A 20 -25.22 13.37 2.98
C ILE A 20 -24.08 14.19 3.60
N LEU A 21 -24.16 14.48 4.90
CA LEU A 21 -23.10 15.17 5.63
C LEU A 21 -21.80 14.36 5.66
N ALA A 22 -21.89 13.05 5.93
CA ALA A 22 -20.74 12.15 5.90
C ALA A 22 -20.08 12.11 4.51
N ILE A 23 -20.87 12.02 3.43
CA ILE A 23 -20.36 12.06 2.06
C ILE A 23 -19.67 13.40 1.76
N LYS A 24 -20.25 14.53 2.17
CA LYS A 24 -19.64 15.86 1.98
C LYS A 24 -18.33 16.00 2.77
N PHE A 25 -18.29 15.48 3.99
CA PHE A 25 -17.10 15.46 4.84
C PHE A 25 -15.97 14.63 4.22
N VAL A 26 -16.27 13.40 3.78
CA VAL A 26 -15.32 12.53 3.08
C VAL A 26 -14.81 13.20 1.79
N LYS A 27 -15.69 13.83 1.00
CA LYS A 27 -15.28 14.61 -0.18
C LYS A 27 -14.35 15.78 0.18
N GLY A 28 -14.60 16.46 1.29
CA GLY A 28 -13.74 17.53 1.80
C GLY A 28 -12.35 17.02 2.15
N ILE A 29 -12.26 15.93 2.91
CA ILE A 29 -10.99 15.28 3.27
C ILE A 29 -10.21 14.85 2.04
N ILE A 30 -10.86 14.19 1.07
CA ILE A 30 -10.20 13.73 -0.16
C ILE A 30 -9.59 14.93 -0.92
N LYS A 31 -10.32 16.04 -1.05
CA LYS A 31 -9.80 17.26 -1.68
C LYS A 31 -8.57 17.81 -0.94
N THR A 32 -8.61 17.84 0.39
CA THR A 32 -7.48 18.28 1.20
C THR A 32 -6.26 17.39 0.99
N ILE A 33 -6.44 16.07 0.99
CA ILE A 33 -5.35 15.11 0.73
C ILE A 33 -4.76 15.34 -0.66
N ILE A 34 -5.58 15.44 -1.71
CA ILE A 34 -5.12 15.69 -3.08
C ILE A 34 -4.32 17.00 -3.16
N SER A 35 -4.81 18.07 -2.54
CA SER A 35 -4.11 19.36 -2.51
C SER A 35 -2.76 19.26 -1.81
N LEU A 36 -2.68 18.51 -0.71
CA LEU A 36 -1.45 18.32 0.04
C LEU A 36 -0.41 17.53 -0.78
N VAL A 37 -0.85 16.46 -1.45
CA VAL A 37 -0.02 15.69 -2.39
C VAL A 37 0.49 16.58 -3.52
N LEU A 38 -0.37 17.40 -4.12
CA LEU A 38 0.03 18.34 -5.18
C LEU A 38 1.09 19.33 -4.70
N ILE A 39 0.90 19.93 -3.52
CA ILE A 39 1.85 20.89 -2.94
C ILE A 39 3.21 20.23 -2.71
N LEU A 40 3.23 19.02 -2.12
CA LEU A 40 4.46 18.27 -1.90
C LEU A 40 5.15 17.91 -3.22
N THR A 41 4.38 17.46 -4.21
CA THR A 41 4.87 17.09 -5.55
C THR A 41 5.50 18.30 -6.25
N LEU A 42 4.83 19.45 -6.21
CA LEU A 42 5.36 20.71 -6.73
C LEU A 42 6.60 21.18 -5.97
N GLY A 43 6.65 20.98 -4.65
CA GLY A 43 7.81 21.29 -3.82
C GLY A 43 9.06 20.49 -4.21
N VAL A 44 8.91 19.18 -4.40
CA VAL A 44 9.99 18.30 -4.85
C VAL A 44 10.47 18.69 -6.26
N SER A 45 9.54 18.97 -7.18
CA SER A 45 9.91 19.47 -8.51
C SER A 45 10.62 20.82 -8.47
N ALA A 46 10.15 21.75 -7.65
CA ALA A 46 10.80 23.06 -7.49
C ALA A 46 12.22 22.91 -6.91
N TYR A 47 12.41 22.06 -5.90
CA TYR A 47 13.74 21.76 -5.37
C TYR A 47 14.66 21.19 -6.45
N ASN A 48 14.20 20.21 -7.21
CA ASN A 48 15.02 19.59 -8.24
C ASN A 48 15.40 20.55 -9.38
N ILE A 49 14.48 21.40 -9.82
CA ILE A 49 14.72 22.36 -10.91
C ILE A 49 15.62 23.52 -10.43
N PHE A 50 15.29 24.13 -9.29
CA PHE A 50 15.93 25.37 -8.87
C PHE A 50 17.18 25.16 -8.00
N ILE A 51 17.20 24.12 -7.17
CA ILE A 51 18.31 23.83 -6.24
C ILE A 51 19.24 22.77 -6.82
N ALA A 52 18.70 21.59 -7.16
CA ALA A 52 19.49 20.48 -7.70
C ALA A 52 19.87 20.67 -9.18
N LYS A 53 19.33 21.72 -9.83
CA LYS A 53 19.57 22.07 -11.25
C LYS A 53 19.30 20.92 -12.23
N LYS A 54 18.40 20.00 -11.87
CA LYS A 54 17.96 18.93 -12.77
C LYS A 54 17.04 19.53 -13.84
N PRO A 55 17.18 19.15 -15.12
CA PRO A 55 16.36 19.70 -16.19
C PRO A 55 14.90 19.25 -16.07
N ILE A 56 13.96 20.02 -16.64
CA ILE A 56 12.52 19.66 -16.64
C ILE A 56 12.29 18.28 -17.29
N THR A 57 13.09 17.91 -18.28
CA THR A 57 13.06 16.59 -18.92
C THR A 57 13.35 15.45 -17.94
N TYR A 58 14.20 15.67 -16.93
CA TYR A 58 14.42 14.73 -15.84
C TYR A 58 13.14 14.54 -15.03
N GLU A 59 12.47 15.61 -14.63
CA GLU A 59 11.25 15.53 -13.82
C GLU A 59 10.14 14.76 -14.54
N ILE A 60 9.95 15.01 -15.84
CA ILE A 60 8.95 14.29 -16.65
C ILE A 60 9.28 12.78 -16.71
N ASN A 61 10.55 12.44 -16.93
CA ASN A 61 10.98 11.04 -16.98
C ASN A 61 10.85 10.38 -15.61
N ARG A 62 11.25 11.07 -14.54
CA ARG A 62 11.09 10.62 -13.16
C ARG A 62 9.63 10.27 -12.86
N TYR A 63 8.70 11.17 -13.15
CA TYR A 63 7.27 10.91 -12.93
C TYR A 63 6.75 9.71 -13.73
N LYS A 64 7.20 9.52 -14.97
CA LYS A 64 6.82 8.35 -15.78
C LYS A 64 7.35 7.06 -15.17
N THR A 65 8.63 7.04 -14.80
CA THR A 65 9.29 5.89 -14.16
C THR A 65 8.62 5.57 -12.82
N ASP A 66 8.39 6.56 -11.96
CA ASP A 66 7.77 6.37 -10.65
C ASP A 66 6.31 5.92 -10.75
N PHE A 67 5.56 6.42 -11.73
CA PHE A 67 4.19 5.97 -11.97
C PHE A 67 4.15 4.50 -12.41
N ALA A 68 5.04 4.12 -13.33
CA ALA A 68 5.18 2.73 -13.76
C ALA A 68 5.62 1.83 -12.60
N TYR A 69 6.57 2.30 -11.79
CA TYR A 69 7.03 1.65 -10.57
C TYR A 69 5.90 1.36 -9.59
N VAL A 70 5.12 2.37 -9.20
CA VAL A 70 4.00 2.22 -8.26
C VAL A 70 2.98 1.20 -8.78
N LYS A 71 2.68 1.23 -10.08
CA LYS A 71 1.76 0.27 -10.70
C LYS A 71 2.32 -1.16 -10.65
N ALA A 72 3.60 -1.33 -10.98
CA ALA A 72 4.27 -2.64 -10.94
C ALA A 72 4.31 -3.19 -9.50
N MET A 73 4.74 -2.37 -8.54
CA MET A 73 4.81 -2.76 -7.14
C MET A 73 3.43 -3.09 -6.56
N LYS A 74 2.37 -2.36 -6.94
CA LYS A 74 0.99 -2.69 -6.54
C LYS A 74 0.56 -4.08 -7.02
N ASN A 75 0.93 -4.46 -8.24
CA ASN A 75 0.60 -5.78 -8.77
C ASN A 75 1.37 -6.88 -8.04
N LEU A 76 2.68 -6.70 -7.87
CA LEU A 76 3.55 -7.65 -7.19
C LEU A 76 3.16 -7.84 -5.71
N THR A 77 2.82 -6.76 -5.01
CA THR A 77 2.34 -6.83 -3.62
C THR A 77 0.98 -7.50 -3.49
N SER A 78 0.09 -7.33 -4.48
CA SER A 78 -1.18 -8.06 -4.56
C SER A 78 -0.97 -9.56 -4.79
N GLU A 79 -0.06 -9.93 -5.68
CA GLU A 79 0.33 -11.33 -5.90
C GLU A 79 0.95 -11.96 -4.65
N ALA A 80 1.82 -11.22 -3.95
CA ALA A 80 2.41 -11.65 -2.69
C ALA A 80 1.35 -11.85 -1.60
N SER A 81 0.38 -10.92 -1.49
CA SER A 81 -0.69 -11.01 -0.51
C SER A 81 -1.52 -12.29 -0.68
N LYS A 82 -1.81 -12.69 -1.92
CA LYS A 82 -2.51 -13.95 -2.21
C LYS A 82 -1.68 -15.17 -1.80
N ALA A 83 -0.39 -15.19 -2.14
CA ALA A 83 0.50 -16.27 -1.74
C ALA A 83 0.60 -16.40 -0.20
N ILE A 84 0.66 -15.27 0.51
CA ILE A 84 0.64 -15.23 1.97
C ILE A 84 -0.67 -15.78 2.53
N GLU A 85 -1.81 -15.39 1.96
CA GLU A 85 -3.13 -15.89 2.37
C GLU A 85 -3.23 -17.41 2.20
N GLU A 86 -2.80 -17.93 1.05
CA GLU A 86 -2.75 -19.37 0.81
C GLU A 86 -1.84 -20.11 1.81
N ILE A 87 -0.68 -19.53 2.17
CA ILE A 87 0.20 -20.08 3.21
C ILE A 87 -0.49 -20.08 4.58
N LYS A 88 -1.20 -19.01 4.94
CA LYS A 88 -1.96 -18.92 6.20
C LYS A 88 -3.06 -19.98 6.28
N GLU A 89 -3.65 -20.33 5.14
CA GLU A 89 -4.63 -21.42 4.98
C GLU A 89 -3.99 -22.82 4.89
N ASN A 90 -2.66 -22.93 5.05
CA ASN A 90 -1.89 -24.17 4.93
C ASN A 90 -2.02 -24.84 3.55
N LYS A 91 -2.20 -24.05 2.49
CA LYS A 91 -2.32 -24.52 1.10
C LYS A 91 -1.02 -24.30 0.34
N SER A 92 -0.52 -25.36 -0.31
CA SER A 92 0.64 -25.29 -1.21
C SER A 92 1.81 -24.48 -0.63
N VAL A 93 2.11 -24.68 0.67
CA VAL A 93 3.02 -23.81 1.44
C VAL A 93 4.38 -23.64 0.74
N ASN A 94 4.99 -24.74 0.31
CA ASN A 94 6.31 -24.72 -0.33
C ASN A 94 6.29 -24.01 -1.70
N GLU A 95 5.22 -24.21 -2.47
CA GLU A 95 5.03 -23.55 -3.77
C GLU A 95 4.86 -22.04 -3.57
N ASN A 96 4.05 -21.64 -2.58
CA ASN A 96 3.81 -20.23 -2.28
C ASN A 96 5.02 -19.53 -1.65
N VAL A 97 5.83 -20.23 -0.85
CA VAL A 97 7.13 -19.73 -0.36
C VAL A 97 8.09 -19.48 -1.52
N SER A 98 8.16 -20.40 -2.48
CA SER A 98 8.97 -20.24 -3.71
C SER A 98 8.48 -19.08 -4.57
N LYS A 99 7.16 -18.98 -4.75
CA LYS A 99 6.50 -17.87 -5.46
C LYS A 99 6.80 -16.51 -4.82
N LEU A 100 6.83 -16.42 -3.49
CA LEU A 100 7.20 -15.17 -2.80
C LEU A 100 8.66 -14.76 -3.10
N MET A 101 9.59 -15.72 -3.20
CA MET A 101 10.97 -15.44 -3.60
C MET A 101 11.05 -14.95 -5.06
N GLU A 102 10.33 -15.58 -5.98
CA GLU A 102 10.25 -15.11 -7.38
C GLU A 102 9.65 -13.70 -7.50
N ILE A 103 8.61 -13.40 -6.72
CA ILE A 103 8.00 -12.07 -6.69
C ILE A 103 9.00 -11.03 -6.19
N LYS A 104 9.80 -11.35 -5.15
CA LYS A 104 10.87 -10.48 -4.67
C LYS A 104 11.88 -10.19 -5.77
N GLU A 105 12.37 -11.21 -6.47
CA GLU A 105 13.34 -11.03 -7.56
C GLU A 105 12.78 -10.16 -8.70
N LYS A 106 11.49 -10.30 -9.01
CA LYS A 106 10.81 -9.41 -9.97
C LYS A 106 10.74 -7.98 -9.45
N ALA A 107 10.45 -7.81 -8.16
CA ALA A 107 10.34 -6.51 -7.51
C ALA A 107 11.68 -5.77 -7.46
N GLU A 108 12.79 -6.46 -7.20
CA GLU A 108 14.16 -5.91 -7.22
C GLU A 108 14.54 -5.31 -8.59
N LYS A 109 13.99 -5.87 -9.67
CA LYS A 109 14.28 -5.45 -11.05
C LYS A 109 13.38 -4.30 -11.55
N VAL A 110 12.45 -3.81 -10.74
CA VAL A 110 11.55 -2.72 -11.15
C VAL A 110 12.31 -1.39 -11.11
N GLU A 111 12.45 -0.77 -12.28
CA GLU A 111 13.02 0.57 -12.42
C GLU A 111 12.24 1.60 -11.60
N HIS A 112 12.97 2.47 -10.91
CA HIS A 112 12.43 3.53 -10.06
C HIS A 112 13.42 4.70 -10.03
N SER A 113 12.94 5.89 -9.67
CA SER A 113 13.82 7.06 -9.49
C SER A 113 14.65 6.98 -8.21
N GLU A 114 15.69 7.81 -8.13
CA GLU A 114 16.47 8.02 -6.90
C GLU A 114 15.57 8.46 -5.73
N GLU A 115 14.58 9.29 -6.00
CA GLU A 115 13.62 9.78 -5.01
C GLU A 115 12.71 8.65 -4.48
N ALA A 116 12.49 7.60 -5.27
CA ALA A 116 11.72 6.42 -4.88
C ALA A 116 12.56 5.31 -4.22
N THR A 117 13.89 5.39 -4.22
CA THR A 117 14.79 4.36 -3.68
C THR A 117 14.50 4.03 -2.21
N PHE A 118 14.18 5.04 -1.40
CA PHE A 118 13.80 4.82 -0.01
C PHE A 118 12.56 3.91 0.12
N ILE A 119 11.54 4.15 -0.70
CA ILE A 119 10.31 3.36 -0.73
C ILE A 119 10.61 1.95 -1.24
N HIS A 120 11.44 1.84 -2.28
CA HIS A 120 11.87 0.57 -2.83
C HIS A 120 12.56 -0.32 -1.79
N ASN A 121 13.52 0.24 -1.05
CA ASN A 121 14.20 -0.50 0.01
C ASN A 121 13.24 -0.96 1.10
N LYS A 122 12.22 -0.15 1.44
CA LYS A 122 11.19 -0.55 2.40
C LYS A 122 10.36 -1.74 1.90
N TYR A 123 9.99 -1.76 0.62
CA TYR A 123 9.36 -2.94 0.02
C TYR A 123 10.27 -4.17 0.06
N MET A 124 11.56 -4.02 -0.26
CA MET A 124 12.49 -5.15 -0.27
C MET A 124 12.65 -5.76 1.12
N ASN A 125 12.81 -4.93 2.15
CA ASN A 125 12.85 -5.38 3.54
C ASN A 125 11.55 -6.11 3.93
N GLY A 126 10.38 -5.58 3.53
CA GLY A 126 9.10 -6.25 3.78
C GLY A 126 8.99 -7.61 3.09
N PHE A 127 9.46 -7.74 1.85
CA PHE A 127 9.54 -9.03 1.16
C PHE A 127 10.44 -10.03 1.90
N GLU A 128 11.62 -9.60 2.34
CA GLU A 128 12.55 -10.45 3.09
C GLU A 128 11.95 -10.93 4.42
N ALA A 129 11.33 -10.02 5.16
CA ALA A 129 10.68 -10.29 6.42
C ALA A 129 9.56 -11.34 6.25
N VAL A 130 8.71 -11.17 5.24
CA VAL A 130 7.62 -12.10 4.94
C VAL A 130 8.13 -13.46 4.46
N ILE A 131 9.14 -13.50 3.58
CA ILE A 131 9.75 -14.76 3.13
C ILE A 131 10.35 -15.51 4.31
N ALA A 132 11.06 -14.82 5.21
CA ALA A 132 11.61 -15.43 6.41
C ALA A 132 10.51 -15.98 7.34
N GLY A 133 9.41 -15.24 7.51
CA GLY A 133 8.23 -15.69 8.25
C GLY A 133 7.58 -16.92 7.62
N ALA A 134 7.44 -16.94 6.30
CA ALA A 134 6.84 -18.04 5.55
C ALA A 134 7.69 -19.32 5.60
N LYS A 135 9.02 -19.20 5.49
CA LYS A 135 9.96 -20.32 5.71
C LYS A 135 9.90 -20.84 7.15
N GLY A 136 9.75 -19.95 8.13
CA GLY A 136 9.54 -20.33 9.53
C GLY A 136 8.23 -21.11 9.74
N TYR A 137 7.17 -20.73 9.04
CA TYR A 137 5.88 -21.44 9.04
C TYR A 137 6.01 -22.84 8.43
N GLU A 138 6.69 -22.95 7.27
CA GLU A 138 7.01 -24.21 6.61
C GLU A 138 7.79 -25.16 7.54
N ALA A 139 8.88 -24.68 8.14
CA ALA A 139 9.71 -25.46 9.06
C ALA A 139 8.95 -25.93 10.31
N ALA A 140 7.97 -25.13 10.77
CA ALA A 140 7.12 -25.45 11.91
C ALA A 140 5.89 -26.31 11.57
N LYS A 141 5.75 -26.77 10.32
CA LYS A 141 4.60 -27.58 9.81
C LYS A 141 3.24 -26.96 10.12
N GLY A 142 3.12 -25.63 10.01
CA GLY A 142 1.85 -24.93 10.13
C GLY A 142 1.34 -24.68 11.54
N ALA A 143 2.24 -24.59 12.53
CA ALA A 143 1.89 -24.18 13.89
C ALA A 143 1.13 -22.83 13.92
N GLN A 144 -0.03 -22.80 14.57
CA GLN A 144 -0.93 -21.63 14.64
C GLN A 144 -0.23 -20.34 15.13
N ALA A 145 0.75 -20.46 16.02
CA ALA A 145 1.55 -19.34 16.50
C ALA A 145 2.36 -18.63 15.39
N GLN A 146 2.71 -19.33 14.31
CA GLN A 146 3.40 -18.77 13.15
C GLN A 146 2.45 -18.05 12.19
N VAL A 147 1.14 -18.33 12.22
CA VAL A 147 0.13 -17.60 11.43
C VAL A 147 0.05 -16.14 11.89
N ALA A 148 0.02 -15.91 13.21
CA ALA A 148 -0.04 -14.56 13.79
C ALA A 148 1.23 -13.75 13.46
N LYS A 149 2.41 -14.41 13.50
CA LYS A 149 3.69 -13.79 13.13
C LYS A 149 3.72 -13.44 11.64
N LEU A 150 3.28 -14.36 10.77
CA LEU A 150 3.19 -14.10 9.33
C LEU A 150 2.17 -12.99 9.02
N ASP A 151 1.07 -12.90 9.76
CA ASP A 151 0.11 -11.81 9.63
C ASP A 151 0.71 -10.45 9.97
N GLN A 152 1.46 -10.37 11.08
CA GLN A 152 2.18 -9.16 11.45
C GLN A 152 3.20 -8.75 10.38
N LEU A 153 4.02 -9.69 9.91
CA LEU A 153 5.05 -9.42 8.89
C LEU A 153 4.41 -9.03 7.54
N SER A 154 3.26 -9.60 7.19
CA SER A 154 2.55 -9.27 5.95
C SER A 154 2.08 -7.81 5.88
N LYS A 155 1.94 -7.14 7.04
CA LYS A 155 1.61 -5.71 7.08
C LYS A 155 2.78 -4.83 6.66
N GLU A 156 4.02 -5.33 6.73
CA GLU A 156 5.22 -4.60 6.30
C GLU A 156 5.28 -4.45 4.77
N LEU A 157 4.63 -5.35 4.02
CA LEU A 157 4.45 -5.22 2.56
C LEU A 157 3.44 -4.13 2.18
N ASN A 158 2.58 -3.72 3.12
CA ASN A 158 1.56 -2.72 2.87
C ASN A 158 2.10 -1.33 3.20
N VAL A 159 3.05 -0.85 2.38
CA VAL A 159 3.68 0.46 2.56
C VAL A 159 2.62 1.56 2.37
N SER A 160 2.17 2.12 3.50
CA SER A 160 1.23 3.23 3.54
C SER A 160 1.89 4.52 3.06
N PHE A 161 1.11 5.42 2.46
CA PHE A 161 1.59 6.78 2.13
C PHE A 161 2.11 7.53 3.37
N MET A 162 1.52 7.28 4.55
CA MET A 162 1.98 7.86 5.82
C MET A 162 3.32 7.26 6.28
N ASP A 163 3.58 6.01 5.94
CA ASP A 163 4.85 5.31 6.22
C ASP A 163 6.03 5.83 5.40
N VAL A 164 5.72 6.49 4.28
CA VAL A 164 6.68 7.17 3.39
C VAL A 164 6.92 8.61 3.87
N ILE A 165 5.88 9.32 4.31
CA ILE A 165 5.98 10.71 4.76
C ILE A 165 6.52 10.84 6.20
N LEU A 166 6.11 9.95 7.10
CA LEU A 166 6.42 10.00 8.53
C LEU A 166 7.49 9.00 8.93
N SER A 167 8.36 8.58 8.01
CA SER A 167 9.46 7.65 8.32
C SER A 167 10.18 8.11 9.59
N LYS A 168 9.87 7.48 10.72
CA LYS A 168 10.53 7.77 11.99
C LYS A 168 11.97 7.35 11.79
N LYS A 169 12.86 8.33 11.82
CA LYS A 169 14.28 8.09 12.09
C LYS A 169 14.43 7.43 13.44
#